data_AF-A0A7G8EFJ0-F1
#
_entry.id   AF-A0A7G8EFJ0-F1
#
_cell.length_a   1.000
_cell.length_b   1.000
_cell.length_c   1.000
_cell.angle_alpha   90.00
_cell.angle_beta   90.00
_cell.angle_gamma   90.00
#
_symmetry.space_group_name_H-M   'P 1'
#
loop_
_entity.id
_entity.type
_entity.pdbx_description
1 polymer ?
#
loop_
_entity_poly.entity_id
_entity_poly.type
_entity_poly.pdbx_seq_one_letter_code
_entity_poly.pdbx_strand_id
1 'polypeptide(L)'
;MVQSFVLAVLVVLLVPTPARAVDDCGLIKRLMNTLGASMARNRMLIAASQASGDNPQQAEEASALLARQTKDFRELREDYVRNQCGDDWD
;
A
#
# COMPACT_ATOMS: atom_id res chain seq x y z
N MET A 1 14.14 -24.76 45.98
CA MET A 1 14.49 -23.84 44.87
C MET A 1 13.90 -24.33 43.54
N VAL A 2 12.58 -24.54 43.42
CA VAL A 2 11.97 -25.04 42.15
C VAL A 2 10.71 -24.24 41.77
N GLN A 3 10.32 -23.26 42.57
CA GLN A 3 9.02 -22.58 42.42
C GLN A 3 9.09 -21.30 41.56
N SER A 4 10.28 -20.76 41.31
CA SER A 4 10.45 -19.47 40.60
C SER A 4 10.54 -19.60 39.08
N PHE A 5 10.77 -20.79 38.53
CA PHE A 5 10.96 -20.96 37.07
C PHE A 5 9.65 -21.18 36.30
N VAL A 6 8.56 -21.54 36.98
CA VAL A 6 7.27 -21.83 36.31
C VAL A 6 6.56 -20.55 35.86
N LEU A 7 6.79 -19.43 36.56
CA LEU A 7 6.16 -18.13 36.25
C LEU A 7 6.73 -17.45 34.99
N ALA A 8 7.98 -17.72 34.62
CA ALA A 8 8.60 -17.08 33.45
C ALA A 8 8.08 -17.65 32.12
N VAL A 9 7.69 -18.92 32.08
CA VAL A 9 7.24 -19.60 30.84
C VAL A 9 5.81 -19.20 30.46
N LEU A 10 4.98 -18.84 31.43
CA LEU A 10 3.59 -18.43 31.19
C LEU A 10 3.46 -17.04 30.54
N VAL A 11 4.47 -16.16 30.67
CA VAL A 11 4.43 -14.80 30.10
C VAL A 11 4.75 -14.79 28.59
N VAL A 12 5.53 -15.75 28.10
CA VAL A 12 5.93 -15.81 26.68
C VAL A 12 4.76 -16.18 25.75
N LEU A 13 3.77 -16.91 26.24
CA LEU A 13 2.58 -17.31 25.46
C LEU A 13 1.51 -16.22 25.35
N LEU A 14 1.65 -15.11 26.07
CA LEU A 14 0.71 -13.98 26.06
C LEU A 14 1.12 -12.86 25.10
N VAL A 15 2.23 -13.01 24.37
CA VAL A 15 2.57 -12.07 23.30
C VAL A 15 1.74 -12.47 22.08
N PRO A 16 0.70 -11.70 21.70
CA PRO A 16 0.01 -11.95 20.44
C PRO A 16 1.06 -11.78 19.34
N THR A 17 1.40 -12.87 18.66
CA THR A 17 2.23 -12.79 17.47
C THR A 17 1.50 -11.90 16.46
N PRO A 18 2.11 -10.80 15.96
CA PRO A 18 1.49 -9.90 15.01
C PRO A 18 1.43 -10.50 13.60
N ALA A 19 1.21 -11.82 13.49
CA ALA A 19 1.25 -12.57 12.25
C ALA A 19 0.23 -12.05 11.23
N ARG A 20 -0.89 -11.44 11.69
CA ARG A 20 -1.88 -10.84 10.79
C ARG A 20 -1.47 -9.48 10.25
N ALA A 21 -0.90 -8.61 11.09
CA ALA A 21 -0.46 -7.29 10.68
C ALA A 21 0.66 -7.35 9.63
N VAL A 22 1.59 -8.31 9.74
CA VAL A 22 2.71 -8.44 8.78
C VAL A 22 2.22 -8.86 7.38
N ASP A 23 1.24 -9.79 7.29
CA ASP A 23 0.64 -10.20 6.01
C ASP A 23 -0.15 -9.04 5.37
N ASP A 24 -0.89 -8.28 6.19
CA ASP A 24 -1.66 -7.12 5.74
C ASP A 24 -0.75 -6.00 5.20
N CYS A 25 0.36 -5.71 5.89
CA CYS A 25 1.32 -4.69 5.45
C CYS A 25 2.02 -5.06 4.13
N GLY A 26 2.40 -6.33 3.95
CA GLY A 26 2.96 -6.82 2.70
C GLY A 26 1.99 -6.70 1.53
N LEU A 27 0.71 -6.99 1.77
CA LEU A 27 -0.35 -6.82 0.77
C LEU A 27 -0.58 -5.36 0.42
N ILE A 28 -0.75 -4.47 1.42
CA ILE A 28 -0.95 -3.03 1.20
C ILE A 28 0.22 -2.46 0.38
N LYS A 29 1.46 -2.81 0.72
CA LYS A 29 2.66 -2.36 0.00
C LYS A 29 2.65 -2.81 -1.47
N ARG A 30 2.25 -4.06 -1.75
CA ARG A 30 2.11 -4.56 -3.14
C ARG A 30 1.03 -3.81 -3.89
N LEU A 31 -0.13 -3.58 -3.29
CA LEU A 31 -1.22 -2.82 -3.90
C LEU A 31 -0.76 -1.39 -4.25
N MET A 32 -0.14 -0.68 -3.30
CA MET A 32 0.43 0.65 -3.52
C MET A 32 1.45 0.67 -4.68
N ASN A 33 2.37 -0.30 -4.74
CA ASN A 33 3.35 -0.43 -5.82
C ASN A 33 2.69 -0.62 -7.19
N THR A 34 1.72 -1.54 -7.28
CA THR A 34 1.01 -1.82 -8.54
C THR A 34 0.21 -0.61 -9.02
N LEU A 35 -0.42 0.10 -8.08
CA LEU A 35 -1.18 1.30 -8.35
C LEU A 35 -0.26 2.44 -8.81
N GLY A 36 0.88 2.63 -8.15
CA GLY A 36 1.93 3.58 -8.54
C GLY A 36 2.42 3.34 -9.97
N ALA A 37 2.72 2.09 -10.33
CA ALA A 37 3.12 1.72 -11.68
C ALA A 37 2.02 2.00 -12.71
N SER A 38 0.75 1.75 -12.37
CA SER A 38 -0.37 2.06 -13.26
C SER A 38 -0.56 3.56 -13.46
N MET A 39 -0.43 4.35 -12.39
CA MET A 39 -0.52 5.82 -12.46
C MET A 39 0.59 6.38 -13.36
N ALA A 40 1.82 5.90 -13.22
CA ALA A 40 2.93 6.30 -14.09
C ALA A 40 2.64 6.03 -15.56
N ARG A 41 2.10 4.84 -15.89
CA ARG A 41 1.68 4.52 -17.27
C ARG A 41 0.59 5.45 -17.78
N ASN A 42 -0.43 5.74 -16.98
CA ASN A 42 -1.50 6.65 -17.37
C ASN A 42 -0.98 8.07 -17.63
N ARG A 43 -0.04 8.56 -16.81
CA ARG A 43 0.65 9.85 -17.05
C ARG A 43 1.41 9.86 -18.37
N MET A 44 2.08 8.77 -18.73
CA MET A 44 2.77 8.64 -20.02
C MET A 44 1.79 8.68 -21.19
N LEU A 45 0.65 7.99 -21.10
CA LEU A 45 -0.40 8.01 -22.14
C LEU A 45 -0.96 9.42 -22.34
N ILE A 46 -1.25 10.13 -21.24
CA ILE A 46 -1.72 11.52 -21.29
C ILE A 46 -0.67 12.41 -21.96
N ALA A 47 0.60 12.31 -21.54
CA ALA A 47 1.69 13.12 -22.11
C ALA A 47 1.92 12.82 -23.60
N ALA A 48 1.85 11.55 -24.00
CA ALA A 48 2.01 11.15 -25.40
C ALA A 48 0.88 11.69 -26.28
N SER A 49 -0.37 11.64 -25.79
CA SER A 49 -1.52 12.22 -26.49
C SER A 49 -1.43 13.74 -26.59
N GLN A 50 -1.00 14.43 -25.52
CA GLN A 50 -0.78 15.88 -25.55
C GLN A 50 0.32 16.30 -26.54
N ALA A 51 1.39 15.51 -26.65
CA ALA A 51 2.50 15.80 -27.55
C ALA A 51 2.18 15.53 -29.03
N SER A 52 1.42 14.48 -29.32
CA SER A 52 1.06 14.08 -30.69
C SER A 52 -0.22 14.73 -31.20
N GLY A 53 -1.14 15.11 -30.30
CA GLY A 53 -2.52 15.48 -30.65
C GLY A 53 -3.42 14.27 -30.97
N ASP A 54 -2.87 13.05 -30.93
CA ASP A 54 -3.59 11.82 -31.25
C ASP A 54 -4.23 11.19 -30.02
N ASN A 55 -5.27 10.39 -30.25
CA ASN A 55 -5.97 9.62 -29.22
C ASN A 55 -6.47 10.43 -28.00
N PRO A 56 -7.14 11.59 -28.18
CA PRO A 56 -7.59 12.42 -27.05
C PRO A 56 -8.55 11.70 -26.11
N GLN A 57 -9.38 10.79 -26.64
CA GLN A 57 -10.26 9.93 -25.82
C GLN A 57 -9.46 9.04 -24.85
N GLN A 58 -8.35 8.47 -25.31
CA GLN A 58 -7.49 7.64 -24.47
C GLN A 58 -6.84 8.45 -23.34
N ALA A 59 -6.46 9.71 -23.63
CA ALA A 59 -5.94 10.62 -22.60
C ALA A 59 -7.00 11.02 -21.58
N GLU A 60 -8.25 11.23 -22.02
CA GLU A 60 -9.36 11.55 -21.12
C GLU A 60 -9.70 10.37 -20.21
N GLU A 61 -9.79 9.15 -20.75
CA GLU A 61 -9.97 7.93 -19.97
C GLU A 61 -8.81 7.70 -18.99
N ALA A 62 -7.56 7.86 -19.44
CA ALA A 62 -6.38 7.76 -18.59
C ALA A 62 -6.39 8.81 -17.47
N SER A 63 -6.87 10.03 -17.75
CA SER A 63 -7.00 11.10 -16.75
C SER A 63 -8.07 10.79 -15.71
N ALA A 64 -9.23 10.32 -16.15
CA ALA A 64 -10.31 9.90 -15.26
C ALA A 64 -9.89 8.71 -14.37
N LEU A 65 -9.14 7.75 -14.93
CA LEU A 65 -8.57 6.64 -14.18
C LEU A 65 -7.51 7.12 -13.19
N LEU A 66 -6.64 8.05 -13.58
CA LEU A 66 -5.62 8.60 -12.69
C LEU A 66 -6.23 9.29 -11.46
N ALA A 67 -7.35 9.99 -11.62
CA ALA A 67 -8.05 10.63 -10.51
C ALA A 67 -8.55 9.60 -9.49
N ARG A 68 -9.11 8.48 -9.95
CA ARG A 68 -9.54 7.37 -9.09
C ARG A 68 -8.34 6.72 -8.39
N GLN A 69 -7.30 6.38 -9.16
CA GLN A 69 -6.09 5.75 -8.62
C GLN A 69 -5.38 6.63 -7.59
N THR A 70 -5.41 7.95 -7.75
CA THR A 70 -4.84 8.89 -6.76
C THR A 70 -5.59 8.81 -5.43
N LYS A 71 -6.92 8.70 -5.48
CA LYS A 71 -7.75 8.51 -4.29
C LYS A 71 -7.46 7.15 -3.64
N ASP A 72 -7.48 6.07 -4.42
CA ASP A 72 -7.23 4.71 -3.91
C ASP A 72 -5.83 4.59 -3.29
N PHE A 73 -4.83 5.25 -3.88
CA PHE A 73 -3.46 5.26 -3.35
C PHE A 73 -3.40 5.97 -2.00
N ARG A 74 -4.12 7.08 -1.85
CA ARG A 74 -4.20 7.81 -0.58
C ARG A 74 -4.86 6.95 0.49
N GLU A 75 -5.97 6.28 0.17
CA GLU A 75 -6.65 5.39 1.11
C GLU A 75 -5.74 4.24 1.55
N LEU A 76 -5.04 3.59 0.61
CA LEU A 76 -4.05 2.55 0.94
C LEU A 76 -2.89 3.06 1.79
N ARG A 77 -2.43 4.31 1.57
CA ARG A 77 -1.40 4.93 2.42
C ARG A 77 -1.92 5.20 3.82
N GLU A 78 -3.15 5.70 3.96
CA GLU A 78 -3.79 5.90 5.26
C GLU A 78 -3.94 4.57 6.00
N ASP A 79 -4.26 3.48 5.28
CA ASP A 79 -4.32 2.12 5.82
C ASP A 79 -2.94 1.60 6.24
N TYR A 80 -1.89 1.86 5.44
CA TYR A 80 -0.51 1.51 5.78
C TYR A 80 -0.06 2.15 7.10
N VAL A 81 -0.33 3.45 7.26
CA VAL A 81 -0.02 4.20 8.48
C VAL A 81 -0.87 3.70 9.65
N ARG A 82 -2.17 3.49 9.45
CA ARG A 82 -3.10 3.01 10.50
C ARG A 82 -2.71 1.64 11.03
N ASN A 83 -2.20 0.75 10.17
CA ASN A 83 -1.71 -0.58 10.56
C ASN A 83 -0.26 -0.57 11.09
N GLN A 84 0.37 0.60 11.23
CA GLN A 84 1.74 0.74 11.75
C GLN A 84 2.75 -0.08 10.96
N CYS A 85 2.61 -0.11 9.63
CA CYS A 85 3.44 -0.92 8.74
C CYS A 85 4.89 -0.43 8.58
N GLY A 86 5.26 0.69 9.20
CA GLY A 86 6.57 1.32 9.12
C GLY A 86 6.56 2.69 8.42
N ASP A 87 7.75 3.22 8.16
CA ASP A 87 8.02 4.56 7.62
C ASP A 87 8.64 4.56 6.21
N ASP A 88 8.72 3.39 5.56
CA ASP A 88 9.27 3.18 4.20
C ASP A 88 8.67 4.09 3.08
N TRP A 89 7.63 4.87 3.36
CA TRP A 89 6.85 5.67 2.40
C TRP A 89 6.71 7.15 2.77
N ASP A 90 7.29 7.58 3.89
CA ASP A 90 7.46 9.00 4.26
C ASP A 90 8.80 9.55 3.73
#